data_AF-A0A2P6TDM7-F1
#
_entry.id   AF-A0A2P6TDM7-F1
#
_cell.length_a   1.000
_cell.length_b   1.000
_cell.length_c   1.000
_cell.angle_alpha   90.00
_cell.angle_beta   90.00
_cell.angle_gamma   90.00
#
_symmetry.space_group_name_H-M   'P 1'
#
loop_
_entity.id
_entity.type
_entity.pdbx_description
1 polymer ?
#
loop_
_entity_poly.entity_id
_entity_poly.type
_entity_poly.pdbx_seq_one_letter_code
_entity_poly.pdbx_strand_id
1 'polypeptide(L)'
;MARHRWELALHALVVGVALVFVTHRGYQFSWQFEHGQRWDRYAPGLQPGSWLGRRVDLSDIQWREFRAGLPALAALFLAAAAASRLLHQWGATATMRSRAHLLLSLAFLGYLHGSCASFVLAFALTSYAVAQMAAGQPYGAAVIWACNIALLLAARLGDGFRFASLSSALAPLDSHSSMAPVVAHSLTQQGQLTLTM
;
A
#
# COMPACT_ATOMS: atom_id res chain seq x y z
N MET A 1 5.26 -4.00 38.11
CA MET A 1 5.44 -4.87 36.92
C MET A 1 4.24 -5.77 36.58
N ALA A 2 3.36 -6.17 37.53
CA ALA A 2 2.23 -7.04 37.23
C ALA A 2 1.03 -6.38 36.51
N ARG A 3 0.83 -5.06 36.66
CA ARG A 3 -0.35 -4.37 36.07
C ARG A 3 -0.38 -4.37 34.53
N HIS A 4 0.78 -4.34 33.88
CA HIS A 4 0.83 -4.27 32.41
C HIS A 4 0.49 -5.60 31.70
N ARG A 5 0.63 -6.73 32.40
CA ARG A 5 0.52 -8.08 31.78
C ARG A 5 -0.92 -8.49 31.51
N TRP A 6 -1.86 -8.13 32.40
CA TRP A 6 -3.27 -8.47 32.22
C TRP A 6 -3.96 -7.54 31.22
N GLU A 7 -3.56 -6.27 31.15
CA GLU A 7 -4.02 -5.35 30.10
C GLU A 7 -3.62 -5.89 28.72
N LEU A 8 -2.34 -6.26 28.52
CA LEU A 8 -1.89 -6.85 27.27
C LEU A 8 -2.63 -8.17 26.94
N ALA A 9 -2.86 -9.02 27.94
CA ALA A 9 -3.63 -10.25 27.75
C ALA A 9 -5.09 -9.98 27.34
N LEU A 10 -5.72 -8.95 27.91
CA LEU A 10 -7.06 -8.51 27.54
C LEU A 10 -7.10 -7.96 26.11
N HIS A 11 -6.14 -7.11 25.72
CA HIS A 11 -6.05 -6.60 24.34
C HIS A 11 -5.84 -7.76 23.35
N ALA A 12 -4.94 -8.69 23.67
CA ALA A 12 -4.71 -9.87 22.84
C ALA A 12 -5.96 -10.75 22.72
N LEU A 13 -6.71 -10.93 23.82
CA LEU A 13 -7.98 -11.65 23.82
C LEU A 13 -9.02 -10.96 22.94
N VAL A 14 -9.22 -9.65 23.09
CA VAL A 14 -10.18 -8.88 22.29
C VAL A 14 -9.83 -8.95 20.80
N VAL A 15 -8.56 -8.76 20.45
CA VAL A 15 -8.09 -8.87 19.06
C VAL A 15 -8.27 -10.30 18.53
N GLY A 16 -7.95 -11.31 19.33
CA GLY A 16 -8.14 -12.72 18.97
C GLY A 16 -9.60 -13.08 18.71
N VAL A 17 -10.51 -12.67 19.61
CA VAL A 17 -11.96 -12.87 19.44
C VAL A 17 -12.48 -12.13 18.22
N ALA A 18 -12.07 -10.88 18.03
CA ALA A 18 -12.46 -10.09 16.85
C ALA A 18 -11.98 -10.75 15.55
N LEU A 19 -10.73 -11.23 15.49
CA LEU A 19 -10.18 -11.96 14.34
C LEU A 19 -10.98 -13.23 14.06
N VAL A 20 -11.25 -14.06 15.07
CA VAL A 20 -12.05 -15.28 14.88
C VAL A 20 -13.46 -14.93 14.39
N PHE A 21 -14.11 -13.95 15.00
CA PHE A 21 -15.45 -13.52 14.61
C PHE A 21 -15.49 -13.00 13.16
N VAL A 22 -14.58 -12.09 12.78
CA VAL A 22 -14.52 -11.52 11.43
C VAL A 22 -14.22 -12.62 10.40
N THR A 23 -13.28 -13.52 10.68
CA THR A 23 -12.91 -14.59 9.76
C THR A 23 -14.06 -15.59 9.61
N HIS A 24 -14.72 -15.97 10.71
CA HIS A 24 -15.86 -16.88 10.67
C HIS A 24 -17.05 -16.26 9.94
N ARG A 25 -17.39 -14.98 10.21
CA ARG A 25 -18.48 -14.28 9.52
C ARG A 25 -18.18 -14.10 8.03
N GLY A 26 -16.94 -13.76 7.68
CA GLY A 26 -16.48 -13.67 6.30
C GLY A 26 -16.57 -15.02 5.58
N TYR A 27 -16.10 -16.09 6.22
CA TYR A 27 -16.20 -17.45 5.67
C TYR A 27 -17.65 -17.89 5.46
N GLN A 28 -18.51 -17.71 6.47
CA GLN A 28 -19.94 -18.03 6.37
C GLN A 28 -20.60 -17.27 5.22
N PHE A 29 -20.28 -15.97 5.08
CA PHE A 29 -20.77 -15.15 3.98
C PHE A 29 -20.29 -15.67 2.62
N SER A 30 -19.01 -15.99 2.48
CA SER A 30 -18.46 -16.58 1.26
C SER A 30 -19.06 -17.95 0.93
N TRP A 31 -19.25 -18.81 1.94
CA TRP A 31 -19.79 -20.15 1.77
C TRP A 31 -21.26 -20.13 1.34
N GLN A 32 -22.09 -19.29 1.97
CA GLN A 32 -23.50 -19.09 1.63
C GLN A 32 -23.66 -18.59 0.18
N PHE A 33 -22.77 -17.68 -0.24
CA PHE A 33 -22.73 -17.15 -1.60
C PHE A 33 -22.34 -18.22 -2.64
N GLU A 34 -21.32 -19.04 -2.35
CA GLU A 34 -20.82 -20.07 -3.27
C GLU A 34 -21.80 -21.25 -3.45
N HIS A 35 -22.58 -21.59 -2.42
CA HIS A 35 -23.52 -22.71 -2.42
C HIS A 35 -24.99 -22.30 -2.64
N GLY A 36 -25.24 -21.07 -3.09
CA GLY A 36 -26.55 -20.61 -3.58
C GLY A 36 -27.66 -20.51 -2.52
N GLN A 37 -27.30 -20.47 -1.22
CA GLN A 37 -28.29 -20.42 -0.15
C GLN A 37 -28.53 -18.96 0.26
N ARG A 38 -29.57 -18.36 -0.35
CA ARG A 38 -30.25 -17.10 0.06
C ARG A 38 -29.37 -15.85 0.18
N TRP A 39 -28.91 -15.34 -0.96
CA TRP A 39 -28.65 -13.90 -1.07
C TRP A 39 -29.25 -13.37 -2.36
N ASP A 40 -30.44 -12.79 -2.25
CA ASP A 40 -31.23 -12.25 -3.37
C ASP A 40 -30.69 -10.91 -3.91
N ARG A 41 -29.50 -10.46 -3.48
CA ARG A 41 -28.92 -9.20 -3.96
C ARG A 41 -27.75 -9.47 -4.90
N TYR A 42 -27.89 -8.93 -6.11
CA TYR A 42 -26.83 -8.74 -7.07
C TYR A 42 -25.61 -8.07 -6.40
N ALA A 43 -24.44 -8.69 -6.49
CA ALA A 43 -23.17 -8.14 -6.00
C ALA A 43 -22.37 -7.62 -7.21
N PRO A 44 -22.61 -6.37 -7.66
CA PRO A 44 -22.00 -5.82 -8.88
C PRO A 44 -20.47 -5.78 -8.84
N GLY A 45 -19.88 -5.68 -7.64
CA GLY A 45 -18.44 -5.71 -7.43
C GLY A 45 -17.80 -7.06 -7.71
N LEU A 46 -18.57 -8.16 -7.67
CA LEU A 46 -18.03 -9.50 -7.78
C LEU A 46 -17.80 -9.90 -9.24
N GLN A 47 -16.55 -9.83 -9.68
CA GLN A 47 -16.18 -10.11 -11.07
C GLN A 47 -15.33 -11.38 -11.21
N PRO A 48 -15.42 -12.08 -12.35
CA PRO A 48 -14.46 -13.13 -12.69
C PRO A 48 -13.07 -12.51 -12.82
N GLY A 49 -12.09 -13.08 -12.12
CA GLY A 49 -10.73 -12.54 -12.18
C GLY A 49 -9.78 -12.96 -11.07
N SER A 50 -10.12 -13.91 -10.20
CA SER A 50 -9.12 -14.54 -9.31
C SER A 50 -8.02 -15.23 -10.13
N TRP A 51 -6.80 -15.28 -9.60
CA TRP A 51 -5.74 -16.13 -10.16
C TRP A 51 -6.06 -17.63 -10.04
N LEU A 52 -7.04 -17.97 -9.19
CA LEU A 52 -7.52 -19.35 -8.95
C LEU A 52 -8.91 -19.60 -9.57
N GLY A 53 -9.33 -18.79 -10.55
CA GLY A 53 -10.62 -18.97 -11.25
C GLY A 53 -11.87 -18.64 -10.43
N ARG A 54 -11.73 -18.27 -9.15
CA ARG A 54 -12.82 -17.77 -8.30
C ARG A 54 -13.26 -16.37 -8.70
N ARG A 55 -14.51 -16.02 -8.37
CA ARG A 55 -14.98 -14.63 -8.43
C ARG A 55 -14.43 -13.85 -7.24
N VAL A 56 -14.05 -12.59 -7.46
CA VAL A 56 -13.46 -11.73 -6.43
C VAL A 56 -14.21 -10.41 -6.43
N ASP A 57 -14.40 -9.85 -5.24
CA ASP A 57 -14.96 -8.51 -5.12
C ASP A 57 -13.93 -7.48 -5.57
N LEU A 58 -14.28 -6.71 -6.59
CA LEU A 58 -13.51 -5.65 -7.21
C LEU A 58 -14.23 -4.30 -7.10
N SER A 59 -15.22 -4.12 -6.22
CA SER A 59 -15.87 -2.80 -6.05
C SER A 59 -14.90 -1.75 -5.49
N ASP A 60 -14.00 -2.17 -4.60
CA ASP A 60 -13.03 -1.29 -3.96
C ASP A 60 -11.82 -1.04 -4.88
N ILE A 61 -11.57 0.23 -5.19
CA ILE A 61 -10.45 0.64 -6.04
C ILE A 61 -9.09 0.34 -5.39
N GLN A 62 -8.93 0.54 -4.09
CA GLN A 62 -7.68 0.28 -3.38
C GLN A 62 -7.34 -1.21 -3.40
N TRP A 63 -8.33 -2.07 -3.15
CA TRP A 63 -8.14 -3.51 -3.23
C TRP A 63 -7.79 -3.97 -4.65
N ARG A 64 -8.52 -3.45 -5.65
CA ARG A 64 -8.30 -3.80 -7.06
C ARG A 64 -6.88 -3.42 -7.53
N GLU A 65 -6.44 -2.20 -7.22
CA GLU A 65 -5.09 -1.71 -7.54
C GLU A 65 -3.99 -2.51 -6.83
N PHE A 66 -4.14 -2.70 -5.52
CA PHE A 66 -3.19 -3.48 -4.72
C PHE A 66 -3.03 -4.89 -5.28
N ARG A 67 -4.16 -5.57 -5.53
CA ARG A 67 -4.17 -6.93 -6.07
C ARG A 67 -3.56 -7.01 -7.46
N ALA A 68 -3.82 -6.04 -8.33
CA ALA A 68 -3.23 -6.01 -9.66
C ALA A 68 -1.69 -5.92 -9.59
N GLY A 69 -1.15 -5.18 -8.62
CA GLY A 69 0.29 -5.07 -8.40
C GLY A 69 0.95 -6.26 -7.71
N LEU A 70 0.20 -7.06 -6.94
CA LEU A 70 0.75 -8.14 -6.10
C LEU A 70 1.67 -9.14 -6.81
N PRO A 71 1.38 -9.66 -8.03
CA PRO A 71 2.28 -10.61 -8.69
C PRO A 71 3.64 -10.01 -9.03
N ALA A 72 3.66 -8.77 -9.52
CA ALA A 72 4.89 -8.04 -9.82
C ALA A 72 5.68 -7.75 -8.54
N LEU A 73 4.99 -7.32 -7.47
CA LEU A 73 5.58 -7.11 -6.15
C LEU A 73 6.17 -8.40 -5.57
N ALA A 74 5.46 -9.52 -5.69
CA ALA A 74 5.92 -10.82 -5.21
C ALA A 74 7.15 -11.31 -5.99
N ALA A 75 7.14 -11.19 -7.32
CA ALA A 75 8.28 -11.54 -8.16
C ALA A 75 9.52 -10.70 -7.80
N LEU A 76 9.34 -9.39 -7.63
CA LEU A 76 10.42 -8.51 -7.21
C LEU A 76 10.95 -8.85 -5.82
N PHE A 77 10.06 -9.11 -4.86
CA PHE A 77 10.46 -9.51 -3.51
C PHE A 77 11.29 -10.79 -3.53
N LEU A 78 10.88 -11.79 -4.30
CA LEU A 78 11.63 -13.04 -4.46
C LEU A 78 13.00 -12.79 -5.12
N ALA A 79 13.06 -11.95 -6.15
CA ALA A 79 14.32 -11.57 -6.80
C ALA A 79 15.27 -10.84 -5.82
N ALA A 80 14.74 -9.90 -5.04
CA ALA A 80 15.48 -9.17 -4.01
C ALA A 80 16.02 -10.11 -2.92
N ALA A 81 15.20 -11.05 -2.45
CA ALA A 81 15.59 -12.04 -1.46
C ALA A 81 16.66 -12.99 -2.00
N ALA A 82 16.53 -13.45 -3.25
CA ALA A 82 17.52 -14.28 -3.91
C ALA A 82 18.86 -13.55 -4.08
N ALA A 83 18.84 -12.32 -4.57
CA ALA A 83 20.04 -11.48 -4.69
C ALA A 83 20.72 -11.26 -3.32
N SER A 84 19.93 -10.99 -2.28
CA SER A 84 20.44 -10.85 -0.92
C SER A 84 21.11 -12.12 -0.40
N ARG A 85 20.55 -13.29 -0.74
CA ARG A 85 21.11 -14.59 -0.37
C ARG A 85 22.40 -14.88 -1.10
N LEU A 86 22.48 -14.56 -2.40
CA LEU A 86 23.70 -14.72 -3.21
C LEU A 86 24.83 -13.81 -2.70
N LEU A 87 24.54 -12.54 -2.43
CA LEU A 87 25.53 -11.63 -1.84
C LEU A 87 26.07 -12.15 -0.52
N HIS A 88 25.22 -12.69 0.34
CA HIS A 88 25.65 -13.32 1.59
C HIS A 88 26.54 -14.55 1.33
N GLN A 89 26.16 -15.42 0.40
CA GLN A 89 26.94 -16.62 0.04
C GLN A 89 28.32 -16.27 -0.55
N TRP A 90 28.44 -15.16 -1.26
CA TRP A 90 29.70 -14.66 -1.80
C TRP A 90 30.54 -13.87 -0.79
N GLY A 91 30.16 -13.88 0.49
CA GLY A 91 30.94 -13.21 1.55
C GLY A 91 30.85 -11.68 1.49
N ALA A 92 29.81 -11.11 0.89
CA ALA A 92 29.65 -9.67 0.83
C ALA A 92 29.54 -9.06 2.24
N THR A 93 30.30 -7.99 2.46
CA THR A 93 30.29 -7.27 3.75
C THR A 93 28.91 -6.68 4.06
N ALA A 94 28.64 -6.36 5.32
CA ALA A 94 27.40 -5.71 5.74
C ALA A 94 27.14 -4.40 4.96
N THR A 95 28.18 -3.60 4.73
CA THR A 95 28.10 -2.34 3.98
C THR A 95 27.74 -2.55 2.51
N MET A 96 28.29 -3.58 1.85
CA MET A 96 27.93 -3.89 0.46
C MET A 96 26.47 -4.32 0.35
N ARG A 97 26.00 -5.14 1.29
CA ARG A 97 24.60 -5.58 1.32
C ARG A 97 23.65 -4.39 1.54
N SER A 98 23.95 -3.51 2.51
CA SER A 98 23.10 -2.33 2.76
C SER A 98 23.05 -1.38 1.57
N ARG A 99 24.18 -1.16 0.88
CA ARG A 99 24.22 -0.38 -0.37
C ARG A 99 23.39 -1.02 -1.48
N ALA A 100 23.51 -2.34 -1.66
CA ALA A 100 22.71 -3.06 -2.66
C ALA A 100 21.21 -2.96 -2.38
N HIS A 101 20.79 -3.13 -1.12
CA HIS A 101 19.39 -2.97 -0.72
C HIS A 101 18.90 -1.54 -0.91
N LEU A 102 19.72 -0.53 -0.58
CA LEU A 102 19.37 0.87 -0.79
C LEU A 102 19.18 1.18 -2.27
N LEU A 103 20.13 0.77 -3.12
CA LEU A 103 20.04 0.98 -4.58
C LEU A 103 18.81 0.29 -5.16
N LEU A 104 18.53 -0.95 -4.75
CA LEU A 104 17.35 -1.69 -5.19
C LEU A 104 16.07 -0.99 -4.74
N SER A 105 16.01 -0.49 -3.50
CA SER A 105 14.85 0.23 -2.97
C SER A 105 14.60 1.54 -3.71
N LEU A 106 15.66 2.29 -4.03
CA LEU A 106 15.56 3.53 -4.81
C LEU A 106 15.11 3.26 -6.25
N ALA A 107 15.67 2.24 -6.90
CA ALA A 107 15.27 1.84 -8.25
C ALA A 107 13.80 1.41 -8.28
N PHE A 108 13.37 0.63 -7.30
CA PHE A 108 11.98 0.20 -7.16
C PHE A 108 11.03 1.36 -6.88
N LEU A 109 11.40 2.27 -5.98
CA LEU A 109 10.62 3.47 -5.70
C LEU A 109 10.45 4.33 -6.96
N GLY A 110 11.52 4.51 -7.73
CA GLY A 110 11.48 5.22 -9.01
C GLY A 110 10.63 4.50 -10.06
N TYR A 111 10.69 3.17 -10.14
CA TYR A 111 9.86 2.39 -11.05
C TYR A 111 8.36 2.52 -10.72
N LEU A 112 8.00 2.38 -9.44
CA LEU A 112 6.60 2.45 -9.02
C LEU A 112 6.01 3.85 -9.04
N HIS A 113 6.80 4.86 -8.68
CA HIS A 113 6.28 6.22 -8.50
C HIS A 113 6.70 7.18 -9.63
N GLY A 114 7.61 6.79 -10.51
CA GLY A 114 8.12 7.67 -11.57
C GLY A 114 8.72 8.94 -10.97
N SER A 115 8.41 10.10 -11.54
CA SER A 115 8.85 11.39 -10.99
C SER A 115 8.30 11.67 -9.58
N CYS A 116 7.09 11.18 -9.25
CA CYS A 116 6.48 11.33 -7.93
C CYS A 116 7.27 10.64 -6.80
N ALA A 117 8.26 9.80 -7.12
CA ALA A 117 9.18 9.23 -6.12
C ALA A 117 9.86 10.31 -5.27
N SER A 118 10.11 11.49 -5.83
CA SER A 118 10.68 12.63 -5.09
C SER A 118 9.76 13.13 -3.96
N PHE A 119 8.44 13.14 -4.14
CA PHE A 119 7.48 13.47 -3.07
C PHE A 119 7.48 12.41 -1.98
N VAL A 120 7.52 11.13 -2.34
CA VAL A 120 7.60 10.02 -1.37
C VAL A 120 8.90 10.11 -0.56
N LEU A 121 10.03 10.39 -1.21
CA LEU A 121 11.30 10.63 -0.53
C LEU A 121 11.23 11.86 0.38
N ALA A 122 10.61 12.95 -0.07
CA ALA A 122 10.43 14.15 0.75
C ALA A 122 9.64 13.82 2.02
N PHE A 123 8.51 13.11 1.94
CA PHE A 123 7.75 12.70 3.12
C PHE A 123 8.54 11.78 4.04
N ALA A 124 9.26 10.80 3.49
CA ALA A 124 10.12 9.92 4.29
C ALA A 124 11.21 10.70 5.03
N LEU A 125 11.87 11.65 4.36
CA LEU A 125 12.89 12.50 4.96
C LEU A 125 12.32 13.47 5.99
N THR A 126 11.15 14.06 5.75
CA THR A 126 10.44 14.90 6.73
C THR A 126 10.09 14.10 7.97
N SER A 127 9.47 12.92 7.83
CA SER A 127 9.14 12.06 8.96
C SER A 127 10.38 11.61 9.73
N TYR A 128 11.49 11.32 9.03
CA TYR A 128 12.77 11.00 9.67
C TYR A 128 13.35 12.19 10.44
N ALA A 129 13.38 13.38 9.83
CA ALA A 129 13.90 14.59 10.48
C ALA A 129 13.10 14.94 11.74
N VAL A 130 11.76 14.86 11.66
CA VAL A 130 10.89 15.09 12.82
C VAL A 130 11.12 14.02 13.90
N ALA A 131 11.27 12.76 13.53
CA ALA A 131 11.58 11.70 14.50
C ALA A 131 12.91 11.93 15.22
N GLN A 132 13.95 12.38 14.50
CA GLN A 132 15.26 12.71 15.08
C GLN A 132 15.16 13.91 16.04
N MET A 133 14.41 14.95 15.68
CA MET A 133 14.19 16.12 16.55
C MET A 133 13.33 15.78 17.78
N ALA A 134 12.38 14.87 17.63
CA ALA A 134 11.47 14.42 18.67
C ALA A 134 12.09 13.38 19.63
N ALA A 135 13.25 12.81 19.28
CA ALA A 135 13.92 11.80 20.09
C ALA A 135 14.30 12.37 21.47
N GLY A 136 13.93 11.65 22.53
CA GLY A 136 14.18 12.06 23.91
C GLY A 136 13.28 13.19 24.44
N GLN A 137 12.34 13.70 23.63
CA GLN A 137 11.38 14.73 24.06
C GLN A 137 10.16 14.09 24.75
N PRO A 138 9.59 14.73 25.79
CA PRO A 138 8.46 14.18 26.56
C PRO A 138 7.20 13.99 25.70
N TYR A 139 7.03 14.80 24.66
CA TYR A 139 5.91 14.71 23.71
C TYR A 139 6.34 14.21 22.33
N GLY A 140 7.50 13.57 22.21
CA GLY A 140 8.08 13.20 20.92
C GLY A 140 7.15 12.32 20.07
N ALA A 141 6.50 11.34 20.70
CA ALA A 141 5.53 10.48 20.02
C ALA A 141 4.33 11.29 19.46
N ALA A 142 3.79 12.24 20.23
CA ALA A 142 2.68 13.07 19.79
C ALA A 142 3.06 13.95 18.59
N VAL A 143 4.27 14.51 18.59
CA VAL A 143 4.80 15.32 17.48
C VAL A 143 4.95 14.47 16.21
N ILE A 144 5.49 13.26 16.32
CA ILE A 144 5.62 12.33 15.19
C ILE A 144 4.24 11.98 14.62
N TRP A 145 3.27 11.65 15.47
CA TRP A 145 1.91 11.33 15.05
C TRP A 145 1.23 12.52 14.37
N ALA A 146 1.30 13.71 14.96
CA ALA A 146 0.73 14.93 14.38
C ALA A 146 1.33 15.23 13.01
N CYS A 147 2.65 15.09 12.85
CA CYS A 147 3.32 15.28 11.56
C CYS A 147 2.83 14.27 10.50
N ASN A 148 2.78 12.97 10.83
CA ASN A 148 2.32 11.96 9.88
C ASN A 148 0.85 12.17 9.49
N ILE A 149 -0.02 12.50 10.45
CA ILE A 149 -1.43 12.83 10.17
C ILE A 149 -1.52 14.06 9.26
N ALA A 150 -0.75 15.11 9.54
CA ALA A 150 -0.73 16.32 8.71
C ALA A 150 -0.25 16.02 7.28
N LEU A 151 0.77 15.18 7.11
CA LEU A 151 1.24 14.74 5.78
C LEU A 151 0.17 13.95 5.02
N LEU A 152 -0.53 13.03 5.71
CA LEU A 152 -1.65 12.28 5.12
C LEU A 152 -2.81 13.20 4.74
N LEU A 153 -3.16 14.18 5.58
CA LEU A 153 -4.18 15.17 5.29
C LEU A 153 -3.78 16.06 4.12
N ALA A 154 -2.54 16.53 4.06
CA ALA A 154 -2.03 17.32 2.94
C ALA A 154 -2.09 16.53 1.63
N ALA A 155 -1.70 15.25 1.64
CA ALA A 155 -1.83 14.37 0.49
C ALA A 155 -3.29 14.20 0.04
N ARG A 156 -4.22 14.07 0.99
CA ARG A 156 -5.65 13.91 0.69
C ARG A 156 -6.28 15.20 0.17
N LEU A 157 -5.99 16.35 0.80
CA LEU A 157 -6.56 17.64 0.44
C LEU A 157 -5.99 18.18 -0.89
N GLY A 158 -4.79 17.76 -1.26
CA GLY A 158 -4.19 18.08 -2.57
C GLY A 158 -4.61 17.15 -3.71
N ASP A 159 -5.42 16.12 -3.45
CA ASP A 159 -5.67 15.01 -4.38
C ASP A 159 -4.36 14.40 -4.94
N GLY A 160 -3.30 14.40 -4.12
CA GLY A 160 -1.92 14.13 -4.51
C GLY A 160 -1.05 15.40 -4.61
N PHE A 161 0.17 15.22 -5.11
CA PHE A 161 1.11 16.32 -5.33
C PHE A 161 1.55 16.34 -6.78
N ARG A 162 1.53 17.53 -7.38
CA ARG A 162 1.91 17.78 -8.77
C ARG A 162 3.11 18.70 -8.80
N PHE A 163 4.02 18.48 -9.74
CA PHE A 163 5.15 19.35 -9.95
C PHE A 163 4.74 20.73 -10.45
N ALA A 164 3.67 20.80 -11.25
CA ALA A 164 3.13 22.06 -11.73
C ALA A 164 2.66 23.01 -10.60
N SER A 165 2.25 22.49 -9.43
CA SER A 165 1.85 23.34 -8.30
C SER A 165 3.04 23.94 -7.54
N LEU A 166 4.24 23.35 -7.67
CA LEU A 166 5.47 23.90 -7.11
C LEU A 166 6.09 24.95 -8.04
N SER A 167 6.18 24.64 -9.34
CA SER A 167 6.59 25.61 -10.35
C SER A 167 6.17 25.18 -11.75
N SER A 168 5.91 26.15 -12.62
CA SER A 168 5.63 25.90 -14.04
C SER A 168 6.78 25.21 -14.77
N ALA A 169 8.03 25.44 -14.33
CA ALA A 169 9.22 24.81 -14.89
C ALA A 169 9.29 23.29 -14.63
N LEU A 170 8.70 22.80 -13.53
CA LEU A 170 8.68 21.38 -13.18
C LEU A 170 7.45 20.65 -13.74
N ALA A 171 6.47 21.37 -14.30
CA ALA A 171 5.26 20.80 -14.88
C ALA A 171 5.50 19.66 -15.91
N PRO A 172 6.57 19.66 -16.73
CA PRO A 172 6.84 18.53 -17.62
C PRO A 172 7.05 17.19 -16.90
N LEU A 173 7.49 17.20 -15.63
CA LEU A 173 7.69 15.98 -14.83
C LEU A 173 6.37 15.31 -14.45
N ASP A 174 5.25 16.04 -14.48
CA ASP A 174 3.93 15.45 -14.22
C ASP A 174 3.56 14.38 -15.26
N SER A 175 4.10 14.48 -16.49
CA SER A 175 3.85 13.52 -17.58
C SER A 175 4.44 12.13 -17.33
N HIS A 176 5.43 12.02 -16.45
CA HIS A 176 6.08 10.76 -16.07
C HIS A 176 5.62 10.27 -14.69
N SER A 177 4.48 10.78 -14.22
CA SER A 177 3.82 10.29 -13.01
C SER A 177 3.17 8.95 -13.32
N SER A 178 3.74 7.88 -12.76
CA SER A 178 3.22 6.50 -12.78
C SER A 178 1.77 6.31 -12.30
N MET A 179 1.12 7.36 -11.76
CA MET A 179 -0.31 7.37 -11.44
C MET A 179 -1.22 7.57 -12.66
N ALA A 180 -0.67 7.92 -13.83
CA ALA A 180 -1.45 8.18 -15.04
C ALA A 180 -2.00 6.94 -15.78
N PRO A 181 -1.33 5.76 -15.87
CA PRO A 181 -1.83 4.71 -16.75
C PRO A 181 -2.99 3.90 -16.16
N VAL A 182 -3.19 3.86 -14.85
CA VAL A 182 -4.26 3.02 -14.27
C VAL A 182 -5.61 3.73 -14.17
N VAL A 183 -5.61 5.05 -13.94
CA VAL A 183 -6.84 5.86 -14.05
C VAL A 183 -7.27 5.99 -15.52
N ALA A 184 -6.33 6.09 -16.46
CA ALA A 184 -6.66 6.10 -17.88
C ALA A 184 -7.36 4.81 -18.32
N HIS A 185 -6.90 3.63 -17.87
CA HIS A 185 -7.53 2.35 -18.23
C HIS A 185 -8.94 2.16 -17.65
N SER A 186 -9.22 2.75 -16.49
CA SER A 186 -10.55 2.69 -15.85
C SER A 186 -11.54 3.68 -16.49
N LEU A 187 -11.08 4.84 -16.97
CA LEU A 187 -11.91 5.79 -17.71
C LEU A 187 -12.25 5.28 -19.13
N THR A 188 -11.34 4.56 -19.79
CA THR A 188 -11.63 3.94 -21.11
C THR A 188 -12.66 2.82 -20.97
N GLN A 189 -12.62 2.04 -19.89
CA GLN A 189 -13.60 0.98 -19.64
C GLN A 189 -15.00 1.52 -19.27
N GLN A 190 -15.07 2.62 -18.50
CA GLN A 190 -16.34 3.27 -18.18
C GLN A 190 -16.96 4.00 -19.38
N GLY A 191 -16.14 4.61 -20.26
CA GLY A 191 -16.62 5.28 -21.48
C GLY A 191 -17.12 4.33 -22.58
N GLN A 192 -16.65 3.08 -22.62
CA GLN A 192 -17.15 2.08 -23.57
C GLN A 192 -18.49 1.43 -23.14
N LEU A 193 -18.75 1.33 -21.83
CA LEU A 193 -20.02 0.78 -21.32
C LEU A 193 -21.21 1.73 -21.50
N THR A 194 -20.98 3.04 -21.64
CA THR A 194 -22.03 4.04 -21.94
C THR A 194 -22.36 4.17 -23.42
N LEU A 195 -21.51 3.68 -24.33
CA LEU A 195 -21.73 3.75 -25.79
C LEU A 195 -22.32 2.44 -26.37
N THR A 196 -22.66 1.46 -25.52
CA THR A 196 -23.23 0.17 -25.92
C THR A 196 -24.54 -0.19 -25.20
N MET A 197 -25.20 0.79 -24.57
CA MET A 197 -26.60 0.70 -24.12
C MET A 197 -27.51 1.56 -24.99
#